data_AF-A0A371FN20-F1
#
_entry.id   AF-A0A371FN20-F1
#
_cell.length_a   1.000
_cell.length_b   1.000
_cell.length_c   1.000
_cell.angle_alpha   90.00
_cell.angle_beta   90.00
_cell.angle_gamma   90.00
#
_symmetry.space_group_name_H-M   'P 1'
#
loop_
_entity.id
_entity.type
_entity.pdbx_description
1 polymer ?
#
loop_
_entity_poly.entity_id
_entity_poly.type
_entity_poly.pdbx_seq_one_letter_code
_entity_poly.pdbx_strand_id
1 'polypeptide(L)'
;DKIQASIHSEKSYFIFLKRFIRVQRNFRTTIHQYTLNFLFGTKISTVDDCLKSLPPISFVSLTEIGDYYDNSYLVDVIGFSIGVRTEREYERNCST
;
A
#
# COMPACT_ATOMS: atom_id res chain seq x y z
N ASP A 1 -17.85 7.09 4.25
CA ASP A 1 -17.12 7.66 3.10
C ASP A 1 -17.49 6.98 1.78
N LYS A 2 -18.17 7.68 0.87
CA LYS A 2 -18.59 7.14 -0.45
C LYS A 2 -17.42 6.73 -1.35
N ILE A 3 -16.24 7.33 -1.16
CA ILE A 3 -15.05 7.04 -1.99
C ILE A 3 -14.44 5.68 -1.64
N GLN A 4 -14.35 5.34 -0.35
CA GLN A 4 -13.79 4.05 0.10
C GLN A 4 -14.57 2.85 -0.45
N ALA A 5 -15.90 2.95 -0.55
CA ALA A 5 -16.74 1.89 -1.11
C ALA A 5 -16.66 1.78 -2.65
N SER A 6 -16.08 2.77 -3.34
CA SER A 6 -16.05 2.85 -4.81
C SER A 6 -14.71 2.48 -5.43
N ILE A 7 -13.64 2.43 -4.63
CA ILE A 7 -12.29 2.08 -5.08
C ILE A 7 -12.09 0.60 -4.79
N HIS A 8 -11.84 -0.18 -5.85
CA HIS A 8 -11.50 -1.59 -5.75
C HIS A 8 -10.05 -1.78 -6.17
N SER A 9 -9.40 -2.78 -5.57
CA SER A 9 -8.07 -3.22 -6.02
C SER A 9 -8.12 -3.61 -7.50
N GLU A 10 -6.99 -3.41 -8.18
CA GLU A 10 -6.76 -3.85 -9.57
C GLU A 10 -7.54 -3.15 -10.69
N LYS A 11 -8.38 -2.15 -10.36
CA LYS A 11 -9.06 -1.29 -11.33
C LYS A 11 -8.30 0.01 -11.60
N SER A 12 -8.44 0.52 -12.81
CA SER A 12 -7.85 1.78 -13.24
C SER A 12 -8.80 2.97 -13.05
N TYR A 13 -8.29 4.11 -12.58
CA TYR A 13 -9.08 5.31 -12.27
C TYR A 13 -8.38 6.59 -12.72
N PHE A 14 -9.13 7.52 -13.31
CA PHE A 14 -8.74 8.93 -13.35
C PHE A 14 -9.15 9.60 -12.05
N ILE A 15 -8.19 10.26 -11.42
CA ILE A 15 -8.39 10.98 -10.17
C ILE A 15 -8.07 12.45 -10.41
N PHE A 16 -9.09 13.31 -10.30
CA PHE A 16 -8.92 14.76 -10.39
C PHE A 16 -8.79 15.35 -8.99
N LEU A 17 -7.57 15.75 -8.66
CA LEU A 17 -7.20 16.29 -7.35
C LEU A 17 -6.93 17.79 -7.44
N LYS A 18 -7.22 18.50 -6.34
CA LYS A 18 -6.94 19.94 -6.22
C LYS A 18 -5.70 20.24 -5.38
N ARG A 19 -5.16 19.26 -4.64
CA ARG A 19 -4.05 19.48 -3.69
C ARG A 19 -3.15 18.25 -3.58
N PHE A 20 -1.85 18.51 -3.51
CA PHE A 20 -0.80 17.52 -3.23
C PHE A 20 -0.14 17.84 -1.89
N ILE A 21 0.27 16.82 -1.14
CA ILE A 21 1.03 17.00 0.11
C ILE A 21 2.34 16.24 0.01
N ARG A 22 3.44 16.88 0.42
CA ARG A 22 4.75 16.23 0.48
C ARG A 22 4.75 15.18 1.59
N VAL A 23 5.23 13.98 1.27
CA VAL A 23 5.31 12.88 2.24
C VAL A 23 6.34 13.22 3.33
N GLN A 24 5.91 13.23 4.59
CA GLN A 24 6.76 13.50 5.77
C GLN A 24 7.14 12.26 6.60
N ARG A 25 6.90 11.02 6.13
CA ARG A 25 7.09 9.80 6.94
C ARG A 25 8.20 8.86 6.47
N ASN A 26 8.76 8.13 7.43
CA ASN A 26 9.95 7.26 7.34
C ASN A 26 9.68 5.83 6.84
N PHE A 27 8.41 5.43 6.67
CA PHE A 27 8.03 4.10 6.18
C PHE A 27 7.30 4.25 4.84
N ARG A 28 8.03 4.09 3.74
CA ARG A 28 7.53 4.30 2.38
C ARG A 28 7.31 2.95 1.70
N THR A 29 6.08 2.65 1.30
CA THR A 29 5.80 1.62 0.29
C THR A 29 5.99 2.12 -1.14
N THR A 30 6.20 3.43 -1.33
CA THR A 30 6.33 4.05 -2.65
C THR A 30 7.52 5.00 -2.72
N ILE A 31 8.18 5.04 -3.88
CA ILE A 31 9.32 5.93 -4.16
C ILE A 31 8.89 7.40 -4.38
N HIS A 32 7.59 7.70 -4.39
CA HIS A 32 7.09 9.02 -4.76
C HIS A 32 7.22 10.04 -3.62
N GLN A 33 7.56 11.28 -3.98
CA GLN A 33 7.80 12.36 -3.01
C GLN A 33 6.51 12.96 -2.43
N TYR A 34 5.35 12.65 -3.00
CA TYR A 34 4.05 13.22 -2.66
C TYR A 34 3.00 12.14 -2.42
N THR A 35 2.08 12.40 -1.50
CA THR A 35 0.86 11.61 -1.28
C THR A 35 -0.36 12.39 -1.75
N LEU A 36 -1.35 11.63 -2.21
CA LEU A 36 -2.64 12.15 -2.67
C LEU A 36 -3.64 12.03 -1.53
N ASN A 37 -4.29 13.14 -1.17
CA ASN A 37 -5.35 13.14 -0.18
C ASN A 37 -6.69 13.39 -0.86
N PHE A 38 -7.64 12.46 -0.65
CA PHE A 38 -9.02 12.66 -1.08
C PHE A 38 -9.69 13.70 -0.18
N LEU A 39 -10.05 14.83 -0.77
CA LEU A 39 -10.78 15.91 -0.11
C LEU A 39 -12.17 16.07 -0.70
N PHE A 40 -13.03 16.84 -0.03
CA PHE A 40 -14.34 17.19 -0.56
C PHE A 40 -14.23 17.81 -1.97
N GLY A 41 -14.97 17.26 -2.92
CA GLY A 41 -14.92 17.66 -4.34
C GLY A 41 -13.87 16.95 -5.19
N THR A 42 -13.14 15.95 -4.63
CA THR A 42 -12.35 15.03 -5.46
C THR A 42 -13.27 14.24 -6.37
N LYS A 43 -12.94 14.17 -7.66
CA LYS A 43 -13.70 13.41 -8.66
C LYS A 43 -12.89 12.19 -9.07
N ILE A 44 -13.57 11.05 -9.15
CA ILE A 44 -13.01 9.76 -9.54
C ILE A 44 -13.87 9.21 -10.69
N SER A 45 -13.22 8.77 -11.76
CA SER A 45 -13.88 8.08 -12.87
C SER A 45 -13.10 6.82 -13.23
N THR A 46 -13.80 5.70 -13.40
CA THR A 46 -13.22 4.44 -13.89
C THR A 46 -12.74 4.58 -15.32
N VAL A 47 -11.68 3.85 -15.66
CA VAL A 47 -11.10 3.82 -17.01
C VAL A 47 -10.93 2.37 -17.43
N ASP A 48 -11.06 2.08 -18.72
CA ASP A 48 -10.73 0.77 -19.26
C ASP A 48 -9.25 0.45 -19.00
N ASP A 49 -8.95 -0.82 -18.71
CA ASP A 49 -7.67 -1.32 -18.16
C ASP A 49 -6.45 -1.22 -19.10
N CYS A 50 -6.50 -0.35 -20.10
CA CYS A 50 -5.48 -0.17 -21.12
C CYS A 50 -4.16 0.42 -20.58
N LEU A 51 -4.13 0.95 -19.34
CA LEU A 51 -2.97 1.63 -18.75
C LEU A 51 -2.30 0.85 -17.59
N LYS A 52 -2.53 -0.46 -17.50
CA LYS A 52 -2.03 -1.27 -16.39
C LYS A 52 -0.54 -1.55 -16.52
N SER A 53 0.32 -0.69 -15.94
CA SER A 53 1.67 -1.12 -15.56
C SER A 53 1.58 -1.84 -14.22
N LEU A 54 2.16 -3.04 -14.12
CA LEU A 54 2.36 -3.66 -12.82
C LEU A 54 3.15 -2.69 -11.92
N PRO A 55 2.80 -2.58 -10.62
CA PRO A 55 3.60 -1.79 -9.69
C PRO A 55 5.06 -2.31 -9.73
N PRO A 56 6.06 -1.43 -9.56
CA PRO A 56 7.43 -1.87 -9.45
C PRO A 56 7.58 -2.68 -8.16
N ILE A 57 7.72 -3.99 -8.29
CA ILE A 57 7.91 -4.91 -7.16
C ILE A 57 9.40 -5.29 -7.13
N SER A 58 10.00 -5.23 -5.94
CA SER A 58 11.41 -5.61 -5.73
C SER A 58 11.50 -6.72 -4.70
N PHE A 59 11.40 -7.97 -5.16
CA PHE A 59 11.38 -9.13 -4.28
C PHE A 59 12.70 -9.32 -3.54
N VAL A 60 12.60 -9.56 -2.24
CA VAL A 60 13.68 -9.97 -1.35
C VAL A 60 13.46 -11.44 -0.97
N SER A 61 14.55 -12.23 -0.95
CA SER A 61 14.46 -13.61 -0.50
C SER A 61 14.18 -13.66 1.00
N LEU A 62 13.29 -14.57 1.44
CA LEU A 62 13.04 -14.80 2.87
C LEU A 62 14.31 -15.17 3.65
N THR A 63 15.31 -15.75 2.98
CA THR A 63 16.62 -16.08 3.58
C THR A 63 17.45 -14.85 3.92
N GLU A 64 17.18 -13.68 3.32
CA GLU A 64 17.97 -12.45 3.49
C GLU A 64 17.40 -11.53 4.58
N ILE A 65 16.12 -11.69 4.93
CA ILE A 65 15.39 -10.83 5.88
C ILE A 65 15.90 -10.98 7.31
N GLY A 66 16.42 -12.16 7.68
CA GLY A 66 16.91 -12.44 9.03
C GLY A 66 18.27 -11.84 9.36
N ASP A 67 19.16 -11.71 8.37
CA ASP A 67 20.58 -11.44 8.61
C ASP A 67 21.01 -10.01 8.24
N TYR A 68 20.30 -9.32 7.34
CA TYR A 68 20.76 -8.06 6.73
C TYR A 68 19.75 -6.90 6.80
N TYR A 69 18.51 -7.14 7.23
CA TYR A 69 17.44 -6.16 7.19
C TYR A 69 17.19 -5.56 8.58
N ASP A 70 17.49 -4.28 8.76
CA ASP A 70 16.97 -3.47 9.87
C ASP A 70 15.43 -3.57 9.87
N ASN A 71 14.81 -3.80 11.04
CA ASN A 71 13.35 -3.92 11.20
C ASN A 71 12.56 -2.62 10.92
N SER A 72 13.21 -1.65 10.29
CA SER A 72 12.76 -0.28 10.09
C SER A 72 12.25 -0.01 8.67
N TYR A 73 12.19 -1.01 7.78
CA TYR A 73 11.73 -0.80 6.40
C TYR A 73 10.86 -1.94 5.84
N LEU A 74 10.19 -1.65 4.73
CA LEU A 74 9.25 -2.55 4.06
C LEU A 74 9.94 -3.33 2.95
N VAL A 75 9.57 -4.59 2.80
CA VAL A 75 10.11 -5.50 1.78
C VAL A 75 9.00 -6.19 1.03
N ASP A 76 9.20 -6.39 -0.27
CA ASP A 76 8.32 -7.25 -1.07
C ASP A 76 8.85 -8.68 -1.03
N VAL A 77 7.99 -9.66 -0.76
CA VAL A 77 8.37 -11.08 -0.69
C VAL A 77 7.43 -11.92 -1.56
N ILE A 78 7.96 -13.01 -2.11
CA ILE A 78 7.18 -14.01 -2.85
C ILE A 78 7.63 -15.41 -2.42
N GLY A 79 6.68 -16.34 -2.31
CA GLY A 79 6.97 -17.71 -1.89
C GLY A 79 5.72 -18.59 -1.88
N PHE A 80 5.91 -19.84 -1.51
CA PHE A 80 4.83 -20.82 -1.42
C PHE A 80 4.18 -20.80 -0.02
N SER A 81 2.84 -20.76 0.02
CA SER A 81 2.09 -20.95 1.26
C SER A 81 2.06 -22.45 1.61
N ILE A 82 2.71 -22.83 2.72
CA ILE A 82 2.81 -24.22 3.19
C ILE A 82 1.79 -24.57 4.29
N GLY A 83 1.00 -23.59 4.75
CA GLY A 83 -0.02 -23.78 5.77
C GLY A 83 -0.58 -22.46 6.31
N VAL A 84 -1.83 -22.48 6.75
CA VAL A 84 -2.53 -21.32 7.33
C VAL A 84 -3.03 -21.69 8.72
N ARG A 85 -2.81 -20.84 9.72
CA ARG A 85 -3.38 -21.01 11.07
C ARG A 85 -4.71 -20.27 11.18
N THR A 86 -5.51 -20.63 12.18
CA THR A 86 -6.73 -19.88 12.51
C THR A 86 -6.38 -18.46 12.91
N GLU A 87 -7.18 -17.51 12.43
CA GLU A 87 -7.07 -16.09 12.77
C GLU A 87 -7.17 -15.89 14.28
N ARG A 88 -6.36 -14.98 14.82
CA ARG A 88 -6.34 -14.63 16.24
C ARG A 88 -6.41 -13.13 16.38
N GLU A 89 -7.28 -12.67 17.27
CA GLU A 89 -7.33 -11.29 17.72
C GLU A 89 -6.34 -11.10 18.86
N TYR A 90 -5.54 -10.03 18.81
CA TYR A 90 -4.57 -9.69 19.85
C TYR A 90 -4.94 -8.34 20.45
N GLU A 91 -5.14 -8.28 21.76
CA GLU A 91 -5.29 -7.01 22.47
C GLU A 91 -3.95 -6.27 22.53
N ARG A 92 -3.92 -5.02 22.08
CA ARG A 92 -2.75 -4.16 22.26
C ARG A 92 -2.82 -3.55 23.65
N ASN A 93 -2.03 -4.05 24.59
CA ASN A 93 -1.87 -3.43 25.90
C ASN A 93 -1.28 -2.03 25.72
N CYS A 94 -2.11 -1.00 25.84
CA CYS A 94 -1.64 0.37 26.04
C CYS A 94 -1.17 0.46 27.50
N SER A 95 0.11 0.20 27.75
CA SER A 95 0.73 0.62 29.02
C SER A 95 0.84 2.14 28.97
N THR A 96 -0.05 2.81 29.70
CA THR A 96 -0.06 4.25 29.95
C THR A 96 1.22 4.73 30.64
#